data_AF-A0AAE0XUY2-F1
#
_entry.id   AF-A0AAE0XUY2-F1
#
_cell.length_a   1.000
_cell.length_b   1.000
_cell.length_c   1.000
_cell.angle_alpha   90.00
_cell.angle_beta   90.00
_cell.angle_gamma   90.00
#
_symmetry.space_group_name_H-M   'P 1'
#
loop_
_entity.id
_entity.type
_entity.pdbx_description
1 polymer ?
#
loop_
_entity_poly.entity_id
_entity_poly.type
_entity_poly.pdbx_seq_one_letter_code
_entity_poly.pdbx_strand_id
1 'polypeptide(L)'
;MPAVACPIPGCEYVTDDLDAAIVAALILAHTTTHTPGATAAAKVDRVKRSVISAAGTSEEWEYFLSRWLDYIDATKLTGRDKVLQLLECCDEPLRKDLTRSVGGSLTKYTVDEILAAIKKLAVRQ
;
A
#
# COMPACT_ATOMS: atom_id res chain seq x y z
N MET A 1 -15.37 -2.11 42.01
CA MET A 1 -13.92 -2.40 42.16
C MET A 1 -13.20 -1.07 42.09
N PRO A 2 -12.08 -0.85 42.82
CA PRO A 2 -11.39 0.43 42.76
C PRO A 2 -11.02 0.79 41.31
N ALA A 3 -11.01 2.09 41.02
CA ALA A 3 -10.61 2.64 39.73
C ALA A 3 -9.28 2.04 39.23
N VAL A 4 -9.26 1.54 37.98
CA VAL A 4 -8.07 0.91 37.38
C VAL A 4 -7.50 1.84 36.32
N ALA A 5 -6.22 2.19 36.46
CA ALA A 5 -5.50 2.99 35.48
C ALA A 5 -5.03 2.12 34.30
N CYS A 6 -4.96 2.73 33.12
CA CYS A 6 -4.34 2.11 31.96
C CYS A 6 -2.87 1.76 32.25
N PRO A 7 -2.39 0.56 31.91
CA PRO A 7 -1.00 0.16 32.18
C PRO A 7 0.03 0.77 31.22
N ILE A 8 -0.39 1.59 30.25
CA ILE A 8 0.47 2.09 29.18
C ILE A 8 1.11 3.42 29.60
N PRO A 9 2.47 3.54 29.59
CA PRO A 9 3.15 4.76 30.01
C PRO A 9 2.69 5.99 29.21
N GLY A 10 2.31 7.05 29.93
CA GLY A 10 1.85 8.32 29.34
C GLY A 10 0.36 8.35 28.99
N CYS A 11 -0.41 7.30 29.29
CA CYS A 11 -1.86 7.32 29.18
C CYS A 11 -2.52 7.72 30.51
N GLU A 12 -3.39 8.73 30.47
CA GLU A 12 -4.13 9.23 31.65
C GLU A 12 -5.50 8.55 31.85
N TYR A 13 -5.82 7.52 31.06
CA TYR A 13 -7.11 6.84 31.16
C TYR A 13 -7.21 6.02 32.46
N VAL A 14 -8.32 6.24 33.19
CA VAL A 14 -8.65 5.54 34.42
C VAL A 14 -10.14 5.17 34.38
N THR A 15 -10.49 3.96 34.80
CA THR A 15 -11.90 3.54 34.89
C THR A 15 -12.57 4.07 36.14
N ASP A 16 -13.88 4.27 36.10
CA ASP A 16 -14.69 4.52 37.30
C ASP A 16 -14.80 3.27 38.20
N ASP A 17 -15.36 3.43 39.41
CA ASP A 17 -15.66 2.31 40.32
C ASP A 17 -16.85 1.50 39.80
N LEU A 18 -16.53 0.57 38.90
CA LEU A 18 -17.48 -0.30 38.22
C LEU A 18 -17.24 -1.77 38.59
N ASP A 19 -18.15 -2.63 38.14
CA ASP A 19 -18.00 -4.07 38.28
C ASP A 19 -16.74 -4.58 37.54
N ALA A 20 -16.14 -5.65 38.06
CA ALA A 20 -14.91 -6.23 37.54
C ALA A 20 -14.99 -6.60 36.05
N ALA A 21 -16.14 -7.13 35.60
CA ALA A 21 -16.33 -7.51 34.22
C ALA A 21 -16.38 -6.28 33.29
N ILE A 22 -16.98 -5.18 33.77
CA ILE A 22 -17.09 -3.93 33.02
C ILE A 22 -15.73 -3.25 32.94
N VAL A 23 -14.99 -3.18 34.04
CA VAL A 23 -13.62 -2.63 34.08
C VAL A 23 -12.71 -3.39 33.12
N ALA A 24 -12.75 -4.73 33.13
CA ALA A 24 -11.95 -5.55 32.23
C ALA A 24 -12.30 -5.29 30.75
N ALA A 25 -13.59 -5.19 30.42
CA ALA A 25 -14.04 -4.90 29.06
C ALA A 25 -13.60 -3.50 28.60
N LEU A 26 -13.70 -2.49 29.47
CA LEU A 26 -13.29 -1.12 29.17
C LEU A 26 -11.78 -1.00 28.95
N ILE A 27 -10.97 -1.62 29.82
CA ILE A 27 -9.51 -1.64 29.65
C ILE A 27 -9.13 -2.36 28.36
N LEU A 28 -9.75 -3.50 28.04
CA LEU A 28 -9.49 -4.24 26.80
C LEU A 28 -9.90 -3.45 25.55
N ALA A 29 -11.02 -2.72 25.59
CA ALA A 29 -11.42 -1.85 24.49
C ALA A 29 -10.43 -0.68 24.33
N HIS A 30 -10.03 -0.06 25.44
CA HIS A 30 -9.12 1.07 25.44
C HIS A 30 -7.72 0.73 24.91
N THR A 31 -7.19 -0.47 25.18
CA THR A 31 -5.87 -0.90 24.66
C THR A 31 -5.81 -0.89 23.13
N THR A 32 -6.94 -1.04 22.43
CA THR A 32 -6.98 -0.93 20.96
C THR A 32 -6.58 0.47 20.44
N THR A 33 -6.76 1.51 21.25
CA THR A 33 -6.33 2.89 20.93
C THR A 33 -4.82 3.09 20.99
N HIS A 34 -4.11 2.19 21.67
CA HIS A 34 -2.65 2.22 21.82
C HIS A 34 -1.91 1.35 20.81
N THR A 35 -2.63 0.51 20.06
CA THR A 35 -2.03 -0.28 18.97
C THR A 35 -1.71 0.63 17.79
N PRO A 36 -0.43 0.88 17.46
CA PRO A 36 -0.09 1.62 16.24
C PRO A 36 -0.36 0.68 15.05
N GLY A 37 -1.49 0.88 14.37
CA GLY A 37 -1.81 0.14 13.16
C GLY A 37 -3.25 -0.33 12.97
N ALA A 38 -4.19 0.02 13.86
CA ALA A 38 -5.61 -0.22 13.64
C ALA A 38 -6.33 0.99 13.02
N THR A 39 -5.65 1.82 12.23
CA THR A 39 -6.36 2.47 11.13
C THR A 39 -6.74 1.35 10.18
N ALA A 40 -7.98 0.89 10.25
CA ALA A 40 -8.60 0.18 9.15
C ALA A 40 -8.33 1.05 7.92
N ALA A 41 -7.34 0.64 7.11
CA ALA A 41 -7.08 1.29 5.84
C ALA A 41 -8.44 1.35 5.18
N ALA A 42 -8.92 2.58 4.94
CA ALA A 42 -10.18 2.79 4.26
C ALA A 42 -10.17 1.79 3.09
N LYS A 43 -11.21 0.98 2.95
CA LYS A 43 -11.43 0.22 1.73
C LYS A 43 -11.71 1.26 0.66
N VAL A 44 -10.66 1.96 0.23
CA VAL A 44 -10.65 2.85 -0.91
C VAL A 44 -11.16 1.96 -2.03
N ASP A 45 -12.31 2.36 -2.58
CA ASP A 45 -12.84 1.78 -3.80
C ASP A 45 -11.66 1.59 -4.75
N ARG A 46 -11.33 0.34 -5.08
CA ARG A 46 -10.03 -0.01 -5.65
C ARG A 46 -9.87 0.83 -6.92
N VAL A 47 -9.04 1.87 -6.84
CA VAL A 47 -8.72 2.72 -7.98
C VAL A 47 -8.39 1.78 -9.12
N LYS A 48 -9.19 1.85 -10.18
CA LYS A 48 -9.10 0.90 -11.29
C LYS A 48 -7.66 0.94 -11.81
N ARG A 49 -6.95 -0.19 -11.65
CA ARG A 49 -5.57 -0.32 -12.11
C ARG A 49 -5.55 -0.05 -13.62
N SER A 50 -4.76 0.93 -14.04
CA SER A 50 -4.45 1.13 -15.45
C SER A 50 -3.60 -0.04 -15.92
N VAL A 51 -3.97 -0.62 -17.07
CA VAL A 51 -3.16 -1.64 -17.74
C VAL A 51 -2.35 -0.95 -18.82
N ILE A 52 -1.05 -1.23 -18.88
CA ILE A 52 -0.17 -0.80 -19.97
C ILE A 52 0.29 -2.03 -20.75
N SER A 53 0.24 -1.92 -22.07
CA SER A 53 0.65 -2.95 -23.01
C SER A 53 1.96 -2.61 -23.69
N ALA A 54 2.64 -3.64 -24.19
CA ALA A 54 3.78 -3.46 -25.07
C ALA A 54 3.38 -2.74 -26.37
N ALA A 55 4.26 -1.87 -26.89
CA ALA A 55 4.05 -1.10 -28.12
C ALA A 55 2.91 -0.05 -28.10
N GLY A 56 2.67 0.57 -26.95
CA GLY A 56 1.89 1.81 -26.86
C GLY A 56 2.62 3.04 -27.44
N THR A 57 1.87 4.10 -27.62
CA THR A 57 2.32 5.44 -28.04
C THR A 57 2.94 6.22 -26.87
N SER A 58 3.65 7.31 -27.18
CA SER A 58 4.18 8.21 -26.15
C SER A 58 3.06 8.85 -25.30
N GLU A 59 1.91 9.16 -25.91
CA GLU A 59 0.73 9.67 -25.19
C GLU A 59 0.16 8.65 -24.20
N GLU A 60 0.07 7.37 -24.58
CA GLU A 60 -0.40 6.31 -23.68
C GLU A 60 0.53 6.12 -22.48
N TRP A 61 1.84 6.30 -22.68
CA TRP A 61 2.82 6.27 -21.61
C TRP A 61 2.67 7.46 -20.63
N GLU A 62 2.48 8.68 -21.15
CA GLU A 62 2.25 9.85 -20.30
C GLU A 62 0.95 9.75 -19.51
N TYR A 63 -0.12 9.27 -20.16
CA TYR A 63 -1.39 8.99 -19.50
C TYR A 63 -1.22 7.93 -18.40
N PHE A 64 -0.52 6.83 -18.70
CA PHE A 64 -0.21 5.80 -17.71
C PHE A 64 0.56 6.36 -16.50
N LEU A 65 1.60 7.16 -16.73
CA LEU A 65 2.37 7.78 -15.66
C LEU A 65 1.52 8.68 -14.76
N SER A 66 0.65 9.52 -15.35
CA SER A 66 -0.27 10.35 -14.57
C SER A 66 -1.18 9.49 -13.68
N ARG A 67 -1.79 8.44 -14.26
CA ARG A 67 -2.67 7.53 -13.52
C ARG A 67 -1.93 6.72 -12.45
N TRP A 68 -0.68 6.37 -12.69
CA TRP A 68 0.19 5.67 -11.74
C TRP A 68 0.55 6.56 -10.54
N LEU A 69 0.83 7.85 -10.76
CA LEU A 69 1.10 8.80 -9.68
C LEU A 69 -0.15 9.03 -8.81
N ASP A 70 -1.32 9.24 -9.43
CA ASP A 70 -2.60 9.33 -8.72
C ASP A 70 -2.86 8.06 -7.88
N TYR A 71 -2.57 6.89 -8.45
CA TYR A 71 -2.74 5.60 -7.79
C TYR A 71 -1.84 5.47 -6.56
N ILE A 72 -0.56 5.81 -6.67
CA ILE A 72 0.37 5.79 -5.53
C ILE A 72 -0.10 6.75 -4.43
N ASP A 73 -0.52 7.96 -4.79
CA ASP A 73 -0.96 8.94 -3.81
C ASP A 73 -2.23 8.49 -3.08
N ALA A 74 -3.18 7.90 -3.81
CA ALA A 74 -4.43 7.40 -3.24
C ALA A 74 -4.23 6.16 -2.35
N THR A 75 -3.30 5.27 -2.71
CA THR A 75 -3.10 3.98 -2.02
C THR A 75 -2.03 4.03 -0.93
N LYS A 76 -1.23 5.10 -0.87
CA LYS A 76 -0.13 5.29 0.08
C LYS A 76 0.84 4.10 0.12
N LEU A 77 1.00 3.40 -1.00
CA LEU A 77 1.89 2.25 -1.12
C LEU A 77 3.34 2.66 -0.82
N THR A 78 4.11 1.75 -0.24
CA THR A 78 5.52 1.99 0.13
C THR A 78 6.43 0.87 -0.34
N GLY A 79 7.68 1.20 -0.66
CA GLY A 79 8.75 0.23 -0.96
C GLY A 79 8.36 -0.83 -2.00
N ARG A 80 8.44 -2.10 -1.59
CA ARG A 80 8.22 -3.28 -2.43
C ARG A 80 6.80 -3.39 -2.98
N ASP A 81 5.80 -2.88 -2.26
CA ASP A 81 4.41 -2.94 -2.70
C ASP A 81 4.16 -2.11 -3.96
N LYS A 82 4.87 -0.97 -4.11
CA LYS A 82 4.82 -0.18 -5.35
C LYS A 82 5.31 -0.99 -6.54
N VAL A 83 6.43 -1.71 -6.39
CA VAL A 83 6.99 -2.53 -7.46
C VAL A 83 6.01 -3.65 -7.84
N LEU A 84 5.41 -4.31 -6.86
CA LEU A 84 4.41 -5.35 -7.12
C LEU A 84 3.18 -4.80 -7.85
N GLN A 85 2.61 -3.69 -7.40
CA GLN A 85 1.46 -3.08 -8.10
C GLN A 85 1.82 -2.60 -9.50
N LEU A 86 3.04 -2.10 -9.72
CA LEU A 86 3.52 -1.70 -11.03
C LEU A 86 3.62 -2.89 -12.00
N LEU A 87 4.08 -4.05 -11.51
CA LEU A 87 4.12 -5.28 -12.30
C LEU A 87 2.73 -5.84 -12.63
N GLU A 88 1.72 -5.55 -11.79
CA GLU A 88 0.31 -5.89 -12.05
C GLU A 88 -0.36 -4.93 -13.05
N CYS A 89 0.20 -3.73 -13.26
CA CYS A 89 -0.22 -2.83 -14.32
C CYS A 89 0.30 -3.25 -15.70
N CYS A 90 1.38 -4.04 -15.75
CA CYS A 90 1.90 -4.55 -17.02
C CYS A 90 1.03 -5.70 -17.52
N ASP A 91 0.65 -5.68 -18.80
CA ASP A 91 0.05 -6.83 -19.42
C ASP A 91 1.03 -8.02 -19.47
N GLU A 92 0.49 -9.23 -19.65
CA GLU A 92 1.28 -10.44 -19.62
C GLU A 92 2.45 -10.50 -20.62
N PRO A 93 2.32 -10.06 -21.89
CA PRO A 93 3.46 -10.01 -22.80
C PRO A 93 4.54 -9.03 -22.34
N LEU A 94 4.17 -7.81 -21.90
CA LEU A 94 5.13 -6.83 -21.39
C LEU A 94 5.85 -7.35 -20.14
N ARG A 95 5.13 -8.04 -19.25
CA ARG A 95 5.72 -8.64 -18.05
C ARG A 95 6.71 -9.76 -18.38
N LYS A 96 6.42 -10.58 -19.40
CA LYS A 96 7.36 -11.60 -19.91
C LYS A 96 8.62 -10.95 -20.48
N ASP A 97 8.48 -9.88 -21.25
CA ASP A 97 9.61 -9.16 -21.83
C ASP A 97 10.44 -8.42 -20.78
N LEU A 98 9.82 -7.82 -19.75
CA LEU A 98 10.51 -7.27 -18.58
C LEU A 98 11.35 -8.32 -17.87
N THR A 99 10.76 -9.49 -17.61
CA THR A 99 11.45 -10.60 -16.94
C THR A 99 12.65 -11.07 -17.76
N ARG A 100 12.52 -11.12 -19.09
CA ARG A 100 13.61 -11.49 -20.00
C ARG A 100 14.70 -10.42 -20.08
N SER A 101 14.31 -9.15 -20.13
CA SER A 101 15.23 -8.02 -20.33
C SER A 101 16.02 -7.68 -19.07
N VAL A 102 15.38 -7.74 -17.90
CA VAL A 102 16.01 -7.34 -16.62
C VAL A 102 16.71 -8.54 -15.97
N GLY A 103 16.19 -9.75 -16.15
CA GLY A 103 16.74 -10.97 -15.57
C GLY A 103 16.53 -11.07 -14.05
N GLY A 104 16.19 -12.27 -13.57
CA GLY A 104 16.03 -12.52 -12.13
C GLY A 104 14.75 -11.94 -11.53
N SER A 105 14.78 -11.59 -10.23
CA SER A 105 13.59 -11.11 -9.52
C SER A 105 13.41 -9.60 -9.69
N LEU A 106 12.37 -9.21 -10.43
CA LEU A 106 11.98 -7.81 -10.66
C LEU A 106 11.74 -7.02 -9.36
N THR A 107 11.42 -7.72 -8.27
CA THR A 107 11.18 -7.11 -6.94
C THR A 107 12.45 -6.64 -6.21
N LYS A 108 13.63 -6.88 -6.77
CA LYS A 108 14.91 -6.39 -6.23
C LYS A 108 15.26 -4.98 -6.71
N TYR A 109 14.61 -4.53 -7.77
CA TYR A 109 14.85 -3.23 -8.37
C TYR A 109 13.93 -2.18 -7.76
N THR A 110 14.35 -0.93 -7.87
CA THR A 110 13.57 0.23 -7.47
C THR A 110 12.41 0.48 -8.46
N VAL A 111 11.42 1.25 -8.01
CA VAL A 111 10.26 1.62 -8.84
C VAL A 111 10.71 2.38 -10.09
N ASP A 112 11.68 3.29 -9.95
CA ASP A 112 12.23 4.09 -11.05
C ASP A 112 12.95 3.23 -12.10
N GLU A 113 13.75 2.24 -11.67
CA GLU A 113 14.41 1.30 -12.59
C GLU A 113 13.39 0.47 -13.37
N ILE A 114 12.35 -0.01 -12.71
CA ILE A 114 11.28 -0.77 -13.36
C ILE A 114 10.48 0.12 -14.31
N LEU A 115 10.13 1.36 -13.93
CA LEU A 115 9.45 2.32 -14.80
C LEU A 115 10.28 2.62 -16.06
N ALA A 116 11.60 2.80 -15.92
CA ALA A 116 12.48 3.01 -17.05
C ALA A 116 12.54 1.80 -17.99
N ALA A 117 12.56 0.58 -17.43
CA ALA A 117 12.50 -0.66 -18.22
C ALA A 117 11.15 -0.83 -18.94
N ILE A 118 10.03 -0.55 -18.25
CA ILE A 118 8.70 -0.57 -18.86
C ILE A 118 8.65 0.44 -20.00
N LYS A 119 9.10 1.69 -19.81
CA LYS A 119 9.08 2.72 -20.86
C LYS A 119 9.79 2.27 -22.13
N LYS A 120 10.97 1.63 -22.00
CA LYS A 120 11.76 1.12 -23.13
C LYS A 120 11.05 0.03 -23.93
N LEU A 121 10.21 -0.77 -23.28
CA LEU A 121 9.50 -1.90 -23.90
C LEU A 121 8.08 -1.53 -24.35
N ALA A 122 7.43 -0.62 -23.63
CA ALA A 122 6.09 -0.17 -23.88
C ALA A 122 6.04 0.90 -24.98
N VAL A 123 7.02 1.81 -25.08
CA VAL A 123 7.01 2.88 -26.08
C VAL A 123 7.90 2.49 -27.25
N ARG A 124 7.33 2.36 -28.45
CA ARG A 124 8.11 2.30 -29.69
C ARG A 124 8.48 3.73 -30.10
N GLN A 125 9.77 4.00 -30.27
CA GLN A 125 10.28 5.22 -30.92
C GLN A 125 10.02 5.17 -32.42
#